data_AF-A0A5K1F173-F1
#
_entry.id   AF-A0A5K1F173-F1
#
_cell.length_a   1.000
_cell.length_b   1.000
_cell.length_c   1.000
_cell.angle_alpha   90.00
_cell.angle_beta   90.00
_cell.angle_gamma   90.00
#
_symmetry.space_group_name_H-M   'P 1'
#
loop_
_entity.id
_entity.type
_entity.pdbx_description
1 polymer ?
#
loop_
_entity_poly.entity_id
_entity_poly.type
_entity_poly.pdbx_seq_one_letter_code
_entity_poly.pdbx_strand_id
1 'polypeptide(L)'
;MLIWKIIYQRWLGQLHRPLHTAASYLNPSIRYLPTFKKDKEVKYDILDCIDVLVSDHTERGAIHSKICKYDTCFGIMGRDTT
;
A
#
# COMPACT_ATOMS: atom_id res chain seq x y z
N MET A 1 21.77 2.96 -20.20
CA MET A 1 21.22 3.15 -18.83
C MET A 1 20.72 4.60 -18.63
N LEU A 2 19.85 5.11 -19.50
CA LEU A 2 19.32 6.49 -19.47
C LEU A 2 17.79 6.52 -19.46
N ILE A 3 17.16 5.56 -20.16
CA ILE A 3 15.70 5.44 -20.25
C ILE A 3 15.05 5.28 -18.87
N TRP A 4 15.61 4.40 -18.03
CA TRP A 4 15.10 4.15 -16.68
C TRP A 4 15.16 5.40 -15.79
N LYS A 5 16.19 6.24 -15.95
CA LYS A 5 16.36 7.46 -15.17
C LYS A 5 15.35 8.55 -15.58
N ILE A 6 15.06 8.65 -16.88
CA ILE A 6 14.05 9.57 -17.42
C ILE A 6 12.63 9.12 -17.04
N ILE A 7 12.36 7.81 -17.11
CA ILE A 7 11.09 7.22 -16.64
C ILE A 7 10.95 7.49 -15.15
N TYR A 8 11.99 7.20 -14.35
CA TYR A 8 11.98 7.42 -12.92
C TYR A 8 11.76 8.89 -12.55
N GLN A 9 12.39 9.85 -13.26
CA GLN A 9 12.19 11.28 -13.00
C GLN A 9 10.81 11.80 -13.42
N ARG A 10 10.28 11.36 -14.59
CA ARG A 10 8.91 11.70 -15.00
C ARG A 10 7.88 11.09 -14.04
N TRP A 11 8.13 9.86 -13.60
CA TRP A 11 7.27 9.16 -12.64
C TRP A 11 7.39 9.76 -11.25
N LEU A 12 8.56 10.18 -10.77
CA LEU A 12 8.66 10.88 -9.49
C LEU A 12 7.90 12.21 -9.45
N GLY A 13 7.81 12.90 -10.59
CA GLY A 13 7.04 14.14 -10.73
C GLY A 13 5.55 13.96 -11.02
N GLN A 14 5.10 12.76 -11.42
CA GLN A 14 3.73 12.51 -11.89
C GLN A 14 3.00 11.36 -11.18
N LEU A 15 3.71 10.33 -10.68
CA LEU A 15 3.14 9.40 -9.73
C LEU A 15 3.02 10.13 -8.41
N HIS A 16 1.79 10.42 -8.05
CA HIS A 16 1.43 10.56 -6.65
C HIS A 16 2.12 9.44 -5.86
N ARG A 17 3.07 9.83 -4.99
CA ARG A 17 3.62 8.99 -3.90
C ARG A 17 2.59 7.96 -3.40
N PRO A 18 1.34 8.34 -3.11
CA PRO A 18 0.35 7.40 -2.61
C PRO A 18 0.10 6.17 -3.48
N LEU A 19 0.11 6.26 -4.82
CA LEU A 19 -0.15 5.09 -5.68
C LEU A 19 1.04 4.13 -5.71
N HIS A 20 2.26 4.65 -5.75
CA HIS A 20 3.47 3.82 -5.66
C HIS A 20 3.55 3.15 -4.29
N THR A 21 3.33 3.93 -3.23
CA THR A 21 3.26 3.47 -1.85
C THR A 21 2.20 2.38 -1.69
N ALA A 22 0.99 2.58 -2.20
CA ALA A 22 -0.10 1.60 -2.18
C ALA A 22 0.28 0.32 -2.94
N ALA A 23 0.85 0.44 -4.15
CA ALA A 23 1.26 -0.71 -4.95
C ALA A 23 2.36 -1.54 -4.26
N SER A 24 3.39 -0.90 -3.70
CA SER A 24 4.46 -1.58 -2.98
C SER A 24 4.00 -2.19 -1.67
N TYR A 25 3.08 -1.55 -0.97
CA TYR A 25 2.54 -2.04 0.29
C TYR A 25 1.54 -3.17 0.11
N LEU A 26 0.63 -3.08 -0.87
CA LEU A 26 -0.42 -4.07 -1.09
C LEU A 26 0.09 -5.29 -1.86
N ASN A 27 1.24 -5.20 -2.54
CA ASN A 27 1.87 -6.34 -3.19
C ASN A 27 2.59 -7.24 -2.17
N PRO A 28 2.09 -8.45 -1.86
CA PRO A 28 2.66 -9.33 -0.84
C PRO A 28 4.11 -9.73 -1.12
N SER A 29 4.41 -9.96 -2.40
CA SER A 29 5.74 -10.33 -2.90
C SER A 29 6.79 -9.24 -2.68
N ILE A 30 6.36 -7.99 -2.47
CA ILE A 30 7.23 -6.85 -2.14
C ILE A 30 7.16 -6.55 -0.64
N ARG A 31 5.95 -6.47 -0.09
CA ARG A 31 5.62 -6.13 1.31
C ARG A 31 6.31 -7.01 2.34
N TYR A 32 6.43 -8.30 2.06
CA TYR A 32 7.00 -9.29 2.97
C TYR A 32 8.46 -9.62 2.69
N LEU A 33 9.12 -8.86 1.80
CA LEU A 33 10.56 -9.00 1.61
C LEU A 33 11.30 -8.55 2.88
N PRO A 34 12.40 -9.22 3.27
CA PRO A 34 13.22 -8.81 4.42
C PRO A 34 13.77 -7.39 4.29
N THR A 35 13.90 -6.90 3.05
CA THR A 35 14.41 -5.57 2.71
C THR A 35 13.32 -4.49 2.71
N PHE A 36 12.05 -4.87 2.87
CA PHE A 36 10.94 -3.91 2.87
C PHE A 36 10.98 -3.06 4.13
N LYS A 37 11.11 -1.74 3.97
CA LYS A 37 11.03 -0.80 5.08
C LYS A 37 9.57 -0.47 5.38
N LYS A 38 9.10 -0.90 6.55
CA LYS A 38 7.82 -0.47 7.14
C LYS A 38 7.97 0.96 7.67
N ASP A 39 8.09 1.94 6.78
CA ASP A 39 8.07 3.35 7.18
C ASP A 39 6.65 3.76 7.61
N LYS A 40 6.56 4.58 8.67
CA LYS A 40 5.27 5.07 9.18
C LYS A 40 4.55 5.91 8.13
N GLU A 41 5.30 6.69 7.34
CA GLU A 41 4.76 7.48 6.22
C GLU A 41 4.00 6.60 5.22
N VAL A 42 4.55 5.44 4.85
CA VAL A 42 3.91 4.49 3.92
C VAL A 42 2.54 4.04 4.42
N LYS A 43 2.40 3.91 5.74
CA LYS A 43 1.15 3.50 6.37
C LYS A 43 0.13 4.63 6.37
N TYR A 44 0.55 5.85 6.68
CA TYR A 44 -0.32 7.03 6.63
C TYR A 44 -0.78 7.35 5.20
N ASP A 45 0.13 7.31 4.22
CA ASP A 45 -0.17 7.52 2.80
C ASP A 45 -1.29 6.59 2.28
N ILE A 46 -1.37 5.36 2.79
CA ILE A 46 -2.43 4.41 2.43
C ILE A 46 -3.75 4.72 3.10
N LEU A 47 -3.73 5.15 4.36
CA LEU A 47 -4.94 5.57 5.05
C LEU A 47 -5.54 6.80 4.36
N ASP A 48 -4.68 7.77 3.99
CA ASP A 48 -5.08 8.95 3.22
C ASP A 48 -5.65 8.56 1.84
N CYS A 49 -5.04 7.58 1.15
CA CYS A 49 -5.62 7.05 -0.09
C CYS A 49 -7.04 6.51 0.10
N ILE A 50 -7.26 5.74 1.17
CA ILE A 50 -8.55 5.10 1.44
C ILE A 50 -9.60 6.15 1.77
N ASP A 51 -9.24 7.18 2.54
CA ASP A 51 -10.13 8.30 2.85
C ASP A 51 -10.52 9.10 1.61
N VAL A 52 -9.62 9.25 0.64
CA VAL A 52 -9.93 9.90 -0.65
C VAL A 52 -10.76 9.01 -1.57
N LEU A 53 -10.45 7.71 -1.65
CA LEU A 53 -11.07 6.79 -2.61
C LEU A 53 -12.43 6.25 -2.17
N VAL A 54 -12.68 6.15 -0.87
CA VAL A 54 -13.87 5.48 -0.33
C VAL A 54 -14.68 6.49 0.46
N SER A 55 -15.73 7.04 -0.16
CA SER A 55 -16.57 8.04 0.51
C SER A 55 -17.44 7.44 1.63
N ASP A 56 -17.77 6.14 1.56
CA ASP A 56 -18.57 5.45 2.58
C ASP A 56 -17.74 5.13 3.84
N HIS A 57 -18.26 5.47 5.01
CA HIS A 57 -17.54 5.30 6.27
C HIS A 57 -17.57 3.86 6.79
N THR A 58 -18.64 3.11 6.51
CA THR A 58 -18.78 1.70 6.86
C THR A 58 -17.82 0.84 6.03
N GLU A 59 -17.71 1.10 4.73
CA GLU A 59 -16.73 0.43 3.87
C GLU A 59 -15.30 0.77 4.28
N ARG A 60 -15.01 2.02 4.64
CA ARG A 60 -13.69 2.39 5.20
C ARG A 60 -13.35 1.57 6.43
N GLY A 61 -14.25 1.47 7.39
CA GLY A 61 -14.04 0.66 8.60
C GLY A 61 -13.70 -0.80 8.27
N ALA A 62 -14.42 -1.39 7.29
CA ALA A 62 -14.15 -2.75 6.83
C ALA A 62 -12.78 -2.89 6.14
N ILE A 63 -12.36 -1.90 5.35
CA ILE A 63 -11.06 -1.86 4.68
C ILE A 63 -9.93 -1.71 5.69
N HIS A 64 -10.07 -0.83 6.69
CA HIS A 64 -9.09 -0.70 7.77
C HIS A 64 -8.89 -2.02 8.53
N SER A 65 -9.98 -2.73 8.83
CA SER A 65 -9.92 -4.05 9.47
C SER A 65 -9.14 -5.06 8.61
N LYS A 66 -9.40 -5.10 7.29
CA LYS A 66 -8.67 -5.96 6.34
C LYS A 66 -7.18 -5.61 6.25
N ILE A 67 -6.84 -4.32 6.27
CA ILE A 67 -5.43 -3.87 6.27
C ILE A 67 -4.72 -4.28 7.56
N CYS A 68 -5.38 -4.18 8.71
CA CYS A 68 -4.82 -4.68 9.97
C CYS A 68 -4.53 -6.18 9.90
N LYS A 69 -5.42 -7.00 9.32
CA LYS A 69 -5.18 -8.44 9.10
C LYS A 69 -4.02 -8.70 8.12
N TYR A 70 -3.92 -7.90 7.06
CA TYR A 70 -2.82 -7.98 6.09
C TYR A 70 -1.47 -7.64 6.73
N ASP A 71 -1.43 -6.65 7.62
CA ASP A 71 -0.21 -6.21 8.32
C ASP A 71 0.37 -7.24 9.27
N THR A 72 -0.50 -8.03 9.91
CA THR A 72 -0.14 -9.08 10.86
C THR A 72 0.19 -10.41 10.19
N CYS A 73 0.16 -10.48 8.84
CA CYS A 73 0.24 -11.74 8.09
C CYS A 73 -0.79 -12.78 8.57
N PHE A 74 -1.95 -12.34 9.08
CA PHE A 74 -2.92 -13.28 9.62
C PHE A 74 -3.63 -14.02 8.47
N GLY A 75 -3.64 -15.35 8.54
CA GLY A 75 -4.19 -16.22 7.50
C GLY A 75 -3.43 -16.18 6.16
N ILE A 76 -4.12 -16.41 5.04
CA ILE A 76 -3.53 -16.39 3.68
C ILE A 76 -3.55 -14.96 3.13
N MET A 77 -2.77 -14.06 3.75
CA MET A 77 -2.73 -12.63 3.39
C MET A 77 -4.09 -11.93 3.56
N GLY A 78 -4.76 -12.11 4.70
CA GLY A 78 -6.03 -11.42 5.01
C GLY A 78 -7.32 -12.21 4.74
N ARG A 79 -7.22 -13.49 4.39
CA ARG A 79 -8.36 -14.44 4.41
C ARG A 79 -8.33 -15.29 5.68
N ASP A 80 -9.50 -15.45 6.29
CA ASP A 80 -9.68 -16.35 7.43
C ASP A 80 -9.47 -17.80 6.94
N THR A 81 -8.74 -18.61 7.71
CA THR A 81 -8.33 -19.99 7.34
C THR A 81 -9.34 -21.05 7.77
N THR A 82 -10.61 -20.69 7.91
CA THR A 82 -11.67 -21.57 8.42
C THR A 82 -12.87 -21.58 7.50
#